data_AF-A0A1G6MYW3-F1
#
_entry.id   AF-A0A1G6MYW3-F1
#
_cell.length_a   1.000
_cell.length_b   1.000
_cell.length_c   1.000
_cell.angle_alpha   90.00
_cell.angle_beta   90.00
_cell.angle_gamma   90.00
#
_symmetry.space_group_name_H-M   'P 1'
#
loop_
_entity.id
_entity.type
_entity.pdbx_description
1 polymer ?
#
loop_
_entity_poly.entity_id
_entity_poly.type
_entity_poly.pdbx_seq_one_letter_code
_entity_poly.pdbx_strand_id
1 'polypeptide(L)'
;MENYQGTFIHPQFWPENLDYTGKNVVVIGSGATAVTLIPAMADKSAHITMLQRSPSYVSVIPGQDKLSELLAKVLPEQTLYNFTRNKNILMQRGIYKLSRRFPKQMRQFLLHGVKKRVGEDFDMAHFTPSYNPWDERVCAVPDGDFFDYIRDGKASVVTDHIDHFDADGIQLKSGKHLQADVVVSATGLNLQILGGMQLSVDGQAIDITQKMMYKGVLIQDIPNFAYMVGYTNASWTLKVDMAAEYVCRLLAEKDQRRAQSVMPEASQGEAMDSSIVSGLNSGYVKRGEQAMPRQGRTKHWMVAHHYENDRDMLNAPIADPALRWVS
;
A
#
# COMPACT_ATOMS: atom_id res chain seq x y z
N MET A 1 22.10 -17.88 -3.10
CA MET A 1 20.81 -18.59 -3.22
C MET A 1 20.99 -19.94 -3.88
N GLU A 2 21.83 -20.07 -4.93
CA GLU A 2 22.04 -21.33 -5.65
C GLU A 2 22.43 -22.54 -4.75
N ASN A 3 23.08 -22.30 -3.61
CA ASN A 3 23.48 -23.35 -2.68
C ASN A 3 22.38 -23.80 -1.71
N TYR A 4 21.29 -23.05 -1.58
CA TYR A 4 20.23 -23.28 -0.59
C TYR A 4 19.41 -24.51 -0.93
N GLN A 5 19.32 -25.46 0.00
CA GLN A 5 18.61 -26.74 -0.20
C GLN A 5 17.19 -26.73 0.36
N GLY A 6 16.80 -25.69 1.11
CA GLY A 6 15.46 -25.53 1.64
C GLY A 6 14.46 -24.99 0.61
N THR A 7 13.23 -24.73 1.07
CA THR A 7 12.16 -24.25 0.18
C THR A 7 12.14 -22.72 0.15
N PHE A 8 12.33 -22.12 -1.03
CA PHE A 8 12.20 -20.68 -1.21
C PHE A 8 10.84 -20.32 -1.82
N ILE A 9 10.13 -19.38 -1.20
CA ILE A 9 8.74 -19.05 -1.54
C ILE A 9 8.59 -17.55 -1.77
N HIS A 10 7.84 -17.21 -2.80
CA HIS A 10 7.34 -15.85 -3.00
C HIS A 10 5.87 -15.78 -2.57
N PRO A 11 5.48 -14.90 -1.62
CA PRO A 11 4.13 -14.88 -1.06
C PRO A 11 2.97 -14.77 -2.06
N GLN A 12 3.18 -14.12 -3.21
CA GLN A 12 2.15 -14.03 -4.26
C GLN A 12 1.89 -15.36 -4.99
N PHE A 13 2.84 -16.28 -4.95
CA PHE A 13 2.79 -17.57 -5.61
C PHE A 13 2.91 -18.68 -4.56
N TRP A 14 2.05 -18.59 -3.54
CA TRP A 14 2.07 -19.52 -2.41
C TRP A 14 1.75 -20.96 -2.88
N PRO A 15 2.61 -21.95 -2.60
CA PRO A 15 2.33 -23.34 -2.98
C PRO A 15 1.16 -23.91 -2.16
N GLU A 16 0.18 -24.51 -2.82
CA GLU A 16 -1.03 -25.06 -2.17
C GLU A 16 -0.70 -26.16 -1.14
N ASN A 17 0.31 -26.98 -1.42
CA ASN A 17 0.68 -28.16 -0.61
C ASN A 17 1.94 -27.92 0.22
N LEU A 18 2.25 -26.68 0.58
CA LEU A 18 3.42 -26.38 1.43
C LEU A 18 3.21 -26.92 2.85
N ASP A 19 4.02 -27.91 3.24
CA ASP A 19 4.14 -28.32 4.64
C ASP A 19 5.37 -27.67 5.29
N TYR A 20 5.11 -26.84 6.29
CA TYR A 20 6.09 -26.15 7.13
C TYR A 20 6.00 -26.57 8.60
N THR A 21 5.31 -27.68 8.89
CA THR A 21 5.15 -28.20 10.26
C THR A 21 6.51 -28.59 10.84
N GLY A 22 6.85 -28.08 12.03
CA GLY A 22 8.11 -28.35 12.71
C GLY A 22 9.36 -27.83 12.00
N LYS A 23 9.21 -26.95 11.00
CA LYS A 23 10.32 -26.36 10.24
C LYS A 23 10.74 -24.99 10.77
N ASN A 24 12.01 -24.64 10.59
CA ASN A 24 12.51 -23.28 10.80
C ASN A 24 12.17 -22.42 9.59
N VAL A 25 11.43 -21.34 9.81
CA VAL A 25 10.96 -20.44 8.74
C VAL A 25 11.62 -19.08 8.88
N VAL A 26 12.20 -18.56 7.80
CA VAL A 26 12.67 -17.16 7.74
C VAL A 26 11.83 -16.36 6.76
N VAL A 27 11.14 -15.34 7.27
CA VAL A 27 10.37 -14.39 6.46
C VAL A 27 11.24 -13.15 6.24
N ILE A 28 11.67 -12.93 4.99
CA ILE A 28 12.51 -11.79 4.60
C ILE A 28 11.61 -10.61 4.25
N GLY A 29 11.58 -9.60 5.12
CA GLY A 29 10.80 -8.37 4.96
C GLY A 29 10.18 -7.91 6.27
N SER A 30 9.76 -6.65 6.31
CA SER A 30 9.10 -6.03 7.48
C SER A 30 7.79 -5.32 7.14
N GLY A 31 7.27 -5.54 5.93
CA GLY A 31 6.03 -4.95 5.46
C GLY A 31 4.79 -5.68 5.93
N ALA A 32 3.62 -5.23 5.46
CA ALA A 32 2.32 -5.81 5.81
C ALA A 32 2.24 -7.33 5.61
N THR A 33 2.83 -7.85 4.52
CA THR A 33 2.89 -9.29 4.25
C THR A 33 3.67 -10.06 5.32
N ALA A 34 4.80 -9.52 5.81
CA ALA A 34 5.59 -10.21 6.83
C ALA A 34 4.85 -10.26 8.17
N VAL A 35 4.31 -9.13 8.63
CA VAL A 35 3.62 -9.05 9.93
C VAL A 35 2.30 -9.83 9.99
N THR A 36 1.73 -10.20 8.84
CA THR A 36 0.52 -11.03 8.74
C THR A 36 0.85 -12.51 8.53
N LEU A 37 1.91 -12.83 7.78
CA LEU A 37 2.34 -14.22 7.59
C LEU A 37 2.87 -14.85 8.87
N ILE A 38 3.64 -14.10 9.67
CA ILE A 38 4.25 -14.63 10.89
C ILE A 38 3.23 -15.21 11.86
N PRO A 39 2.20 -14.46 12.31
CA PRO A 39 1.21 -15.03 13.22
C PRO A 39 0.41 -16.18 12.58
N ALA A 40 0.18 -16.15 11.26
CA ALA A 40 -0.53 -17.22 10.56
C ALA A 40 0.28 -18.53 10.43
N MET A 41 1.61 -18.45 10.52
CA MET A 41 2.51 -19.61 10.37
C MET A 41 3.09 -20.11 11.71
N ALA A 42 3.23 -19.23 12.70
CA ALA A 42 4.01 -19.48 13.91
C ALA A 42 3.63 -20.77 14.65
N ASP A 43 2.34 -21.10 14.74
CA ASP A 43 1.87 -22.28 15.49
C ASP A 43 2.28 -23.63 14.88
N LYS A 44 2.51 -23.69 13.57
CA LYS A 44 2.92 -24.93 12.90
C LYS A 44 4.44 -25.03 12.72
N SER A 45 5.14 -23.90 12.59
CA SER A 45 6.61 -23.90 12.48
C SER A 45 7.28 -24.34 13.79
N ALA A 46 8.49 -24.89 13.71
CA ALA A 46 9.33 -25.06 14.91
C ALA A 46 9.78 -23.71 15.47
N HIS A 47 10.18 -22.80 14.58
CA HIS A 47 10.49 -21.40 14.91
C HIS A 47 10.30 -20.53 13.67
N ILE A 48 9.87 -19.29 13.84
CA ILE A 48 9.74 -18.33 12.74
C ILE A 48 10.51 -17.04 13.01
N THR A 49 11.36 -16.63 12.08
CA THR A 49 12.17 -15.41 12.19
C THR A 49 11.79 -14.40 11.12
N MET A 50 11.43 -13.19 11.53
CA MET A 50 11.35 -12.03 10.65
C MET A 50 12.77 -11.48 10.43
N LEU A 51 13.31 -11.65 9.23
CA LEU A 51 14.56 -11.01 8.84
C LEU A 51 14.27 -9.72 8.08
N GLN A 52 14.72 -8.59 8.61
CA GLN A 52 14.49 -7.29 8.00
C GLN A 52 15.79 -6.52 7.84
N ARG A 53 15.91 -5.78 6.73
CA ARG A 53 17.02 -4.84 6.53
C ARG A 53 16.77 -3.51 7.24
N SER A 54 15.51 -3.07 7.25
CA SER A 54 15.09 -1.79 7.81
C SER A 54 13.76 -2.00 8.53
N PRO A 55 13.64 -1.57 9.80
CA PRO A 55 12.39 -1.67 10.54
C PRO A 55 11.26 -0.85 9.89
N SER A 56 10.03 -1.32 10.05
CA SER A 56 8.82 -0.59 9.68
C SER A 56 8.03 -0.18 10.92
N TYR A 57 7.26 0.91 10.84
CA TYR A 57 6.32 1.22 11.92
C TYR A 57 5.21 0.18 11.96
N VAL A 58 4.92 -0.32 13.14
CA VAL A 58 3.85 -1.29 13.40
C VAL A 58 2.87 -0.69 14.40
N SER A 59 1.58 -0.89 14.18
CA SER A 59 0.52 -0.44 15.07
C SER A 59 -0.51 -1.55 15.25
N VAL A 60 -0.94 -1.75 16.50
CA VAL A 60 -2.04 -2.69 16.78
C VAL A 60 -3.37 -2.03 16.45
N ILE A 61 -4.16 -2.70 15.63
CA ILE A 61 -5.53 -2.28 15.31
C ILE A 61 -6.47 -3.35 15.82
N PRO A 62 -7.55 -3.00 16.54
CA PRO A 62 -8.56 -3.97 16.93
C PRO A 62 -9.13 -4.68 15.70
N GLY A 63 -9.23 -6.01 15.73
CA GLY A 63 -9.87 -6.80 14.68
C GLY A 63 -11.39 -6.57 14.60
N GLN A 64 -11.99 -6.10 15.69
CA GLN A 64 -13.41 -5.80 15.81
C GLN A 64 -13.67 -4.36 16.29
N ASP A 65 -14.65 -3.70 15.67
CA ASP A 65 -15.13 -2.38 16.07
C ASP A 65 -16.29 -2.52 17.04
N LYS A 66 -15.97 -2.74 18.33
CA LYS A 66 -16.96 -2.94 19.42
C LYS A 66 -18.00 -1.82 19.51
N LEU A 67 -17.63 -0.59 19.15
CA LEU A 67 -18.57 0.53 19.13
C LEU A 67 -19.59 0.34 18.01
N SER A 68 -19.13 -0.01 16.81
CA SER A 68 -20.03 -0.32 15.68
C SER A 68 -20.91 -1.54 15.98
N GLU A 69 -20.40 -2.57 16.65
CA GLU A 69 -21.19 -3.75 17.08
C GLU A 69 -22.29 -3.38 18.08
N LEU A 70 -22.00 -2.49 19.04
CA LEU A 70 -22.99 -2.00 19.99
C LEU A 70 -24.07 -1.18 19.28
N LEU A 71 -23.66 -0.29 18.38
CA LEU A 71 -24.58 0.55 17.61
C LEU A 71 -25.43 -0.25 16.61
N ALA A 72 -24.93 -1.38 16.10
CA ALA A 72 -25.67 -2.28 15.22
C ALA A 72 -26.92 -2.87 15.87
N LYS A 73 -26.99 -2.92 17.21
CA LYS A 73 -28.17 -3.42 17.94
C LYS A 73 -29.33 -2.43 17.93
N VAL A 74 -29.10 -1.16 17.61
CA VAL A 74 -30.09 -0.08 17.78
C VAL A 74 -30.27 0.79 16.53
N LEU A 75 -29.27 0.88 15.65
CA LEU A 75 -29.34 1.71 14.45
C LEU A 75 -29.75 0.91 13.21
N PRO A 76 -30.52 1.52 12.27
CA PRO A 76 -30.71 0.96 10.94
C PRO A 76 -29.36 0.76 10.23
N GLU A 77 -29.28 -0.29 9.40
CA GLU A 77 -28.06 -0.73 8.73
C GLU A 77 -27.38 0.39 7.94
N GLN A 78 -28.14 1.17 7.15
CA GLN A 78 -27.59 2.26 6.35
C GLN A 78 -27.01 3.39 7.21
N THR A 79 -27.66 3.71 8.33
CA THR A 79 -27.19 4.74 9.27
C THR A 79 -25.91 4.28 9.96
N LEU A 80 -25.86 3.02 10.38
CA LEU A 80 -24.66 2.41 10.95
C LEU A 80 -23.51 2.43 9.94
N TYR A 81 -23.74 1.96 8.71
CA TYR A 81 -22.75 1.95 7.65
C TYR A 81 -22.16 3.34 7.41
N ASN A 82 -23.02 4.35 7.25
CA ASN A 82 -22.60 5.73 7.03
C ASN A 82 -21.80 6.28 8.22
N PHE A 83 -22.24 5.98 9.45
CA PHE A 83 -21.53 6.38 10.66
C PHE A 83 -20.14 5.73 10.74
N THR A 84 -20.05 4.41 10.62
CA THR A 84 -18.80 3.65 10.71
C THR A 84 -17.83 4.05 9.61
N ARG A 85 -18.32 4.20 8.37
CA ARG A 85 -17.52 4.69 7.23
C ARG A 85 -16.94 6.06 7.51
N ASN A 86 -17.77 7.02 7.93
CA ASN A 86 -17.31 8.38 8.21
C ASN A 86 -16.35 8.44 9.41
N LYS A 87 -16.64 7.70 10.50
CA LYS A 87 -15.74 7.57 11.65
C LYS A 87 -14.37 7.07 11.22
N ASN A 88 -14.32 6.00 10.43
CA ASN A 88 -13.05 5.37 10.02
C ASN A 88 -12.26 6.28 9.06
N ILE A 89 -12.94 6.93 8.11
CA ILE A 89 -12.31 7.93 7.23
C ILE A 89 -11.72 9.08 8.05
N LEU A 90 -12.50 9.66 8.97
CA LEU A 90 -12.06 10.77 9.82
C LEU A 90 -10.89 10.37 10.72
N MET A 91 -10.97 9.19 11.35
CA MET A 91 -9.90 8.66 12.20
C MET A 91 -8.61 8.44 11.41
N GLN A 92 -8.66 7.73 10.28
CA GLN A 92 -7.48 7.46 9.45
C GLN A 92 -6.83 8.78 8.98
N ARG A 93 -7.65 9.74 8.55
CA ARG A 93 -7.16 11.05 8.13
C ARG A 93 -6.59 11.88 9.27
N GLY A 94 -7.21 11.83 10.45
CA GLY A 94 -6.71 12.45 11.66
C GLY A 94 -5.33 11.91 12.02
N ILE A 95 -5.16 10.59 12.03
CA ILE A 95 -3.87 9.92 12.28
C ILE A 95 -2.83 10.36 11.25
N TYR A 96 -3.16 10.35 9.94
CA TYR A 96 -2.23 10.80 8.91
C TYR A 96 -1.80 12.26 9.12
N LYS A 97 -2.76 13.20 9.28
CA LYS A 97 -2.47 14.62 9.50
C LYS A 97 -1.64 14.87 10.75
N LEU A 98 -1.97 14.19 11.86
CA LEU A 98 -1.21 14.27 13.11
C LEU A 98 0.22 13.73 12.92
N SER A 99 0.39 12.66 12.15
CA SER A 99 1.71 12.08 11.85
C SER A 99 2.57 13.04 11.03
N ARG A 100 1.98 13.73 10.04
CA ARG A 100 2.67 14.74 9.24
C ARG A 100 3.01 16.00 10.04
N ARG A 101 2.12 16.43 10.95
CA ARG A 101 2.29 17.67 11.72
C ARG A 101 3.14 17.51 12.98
N PHE A 102 3.07 16.35 13.63
CA PHE A 102 3.73 16.04 14.89
C PHE A 102 4.47 14.68 14.82
N PRO A 103 5.44 14.52 13.89
CA PRO A 103 6.07 13.23 13.61
C PRO A 103 6.83 12.65 14.79
N LYS A 104 7.43 13.49 15.65
CA LYS A 104 8.18 13.03 16.83
C LYS A 104 7.26 12.43 17.89
N GLN A 105 6.13 13.08 18.16
CA GLN A 105 5.12 12.61 19.10
C GLN A 105 4.47 11.32 18.60
N MET A 106 4.13 11.26 17.32
CA MET A 106 3.58 10.04 16.72
C MET A 106 4.59 8.88 16.77
N ARG A 107 5.88 9.14 16.50
CA ARG A 107 6.94 8.14 16.65
C ARG A 107 6.98 7.59 18.07
N GLN A 108 7.02 8.47 19.08
CA GLN A 108 7.03 8.06 20.48
C GLN A 108 5.80 7.23 20.85
N PHE A 109 4.61 7.66 20.41
CA PHE A 109 3.37 6.92 20.64
C PHE A 109 3.40 5.51 20.06
N LEU A 110 3.80 5.36 18.79
CA LEU A 110 3.89 4.06 18.12
C LEU A 110 4.94 3.15 18.78
N LEU A 111 6.14 3.67 19.04
CA LEU A 111 7.22 2.89 19.66
C LEU A 111 6.88 2.50 21.10
N HIS A 112 6.22 3.37 21.87
CA HIS A 112 5.75 3.03 23.22
C HIS A 112 4.69 1.92 23.18
N GLY A 113 3.76 1.99 22.21
CA GLY A 113 2.77 0.95 21.98
C GLY A 113 3.40 -0.42 21.69
N VAL A 114 4.43 -0.44 20.84
CA VAL A 114 5.21 -1.66 20.57
C VAL A 114 5.95 -2.14 21.81
N LYS A 115 6.70 -1.26 22.50
CA LYS A 115 7.50 -1.61 23.68
C LYS A 115 6.64 -2.28 24.77
N LYS A 116 5.45 -1.72 25.04
CA LYS A 116 4.49 -2.31 25.99
C LYS A 116 4.07 -3.73 25.58
N ARG A 117 4.01 -4.01 24.28
CA ARG A 117 3.64 -5.32 23.74
C ARG A 117 4.81 -6.31 23.75
N VAL A 118 6.02 -5.93 23.40
CA VAL A 118 7.15 -6.87 23.36
C VAL A 118 7.82 -7.08 24.72
N GLY A 119 7.63 -6.15 25.67
CA GLY A 119 8.26 -6.18 26.99
C GLY A 119 9.40 -5.16 27.12
N GLU A 120 9.79 -4.84 28.35
CA GLU A 120 10.76 -3.77 28.64
C GLU A 120 12.19 -4.10 28.18
N ASP A 121 12.56 -5.38 28.22
CA ASP A 121 13.93 -5.86 27.91
C ASP A 121 14.15 -6.14 26.41
N PHE A 122 13.12 -6.01 25.58
CA PHE A 122 13.23 -6.29 24.15
C PHE A 122 14.04 -5.20 23.43
N ASP A 123 14.91 -5.61 22.50
CA ASP A 123 15.69 -4.66 21.69
C ASP A 123 14.79 -3.89 20.71
N MET A 124 14.48 -2.65 21.06
CA MET A 124 13.66 -1.75 20.26
C MET A 124 14.33 -1.30 18.96
N ALA A 125 15.60 -1.58 18.72
CA ALA A 125 16.23 -1.36 17.41
C ALA A 125 15.51 -2.14 16.31
N HIS A 126 14.89 -3.29 16.63
CA HIS A 126 14.07 -4.06 15.69
C HIS A 126 12.73 -3.42 15.32
N PHE A 127 12.30 -2.37 16.01
CA PHE A 127 11.03 -1.68 15.74
C PHE A 127 11.18 -0.18 15.59
N THR A 128 12.41 0.33 15.43
CA THR A 128 12.69 1.76 15.31
C THR A 128 13.15 2.12 13.90
N PRO A 129 12.23 2.51 12.98
CA PRO A 129 12.59 2.95 11.64
C PRO A 129 13.42 4.23 11.66
N SER A 130 14.15 4.50 10.57
CA SER A 130 14.88 5.77 10.38
C SER A 130 14.00 6.91 9.85
N TYR A 131 12.87 6.60 9.22
CA TYR A 131 11.92 7.56 8.63
C TYR A 131 10.83 8.01 9.64
N ASN A 132 10.01 9.02 9.30
CA ASN A 132 8.91 9.46 10.17
C ASN A 132 7.61 8.68 9.90
N PRO A 133 6.72 8.52 10.90
CA PRO A 133 5.44 7.85 10.68
C PRO A 133 4.69 8.44 9.46
N TRP A 134 4.17 7.56 8.60
CA TRP A 134 3.50 7.90 7.34
C TRP A 134 4.37 8.52 6.23
N ASP A 135 5.71 8.57 6.35
CA ASP A 135 6.57 8.65 5.14
C ASP A 135 6.47 7.35 4.31
N GLU A 136 6.19 6.24 5.01
CA GLU A 136 5.79 4.94 4.45
C GLU A 136 4.53 4.44 5.20
N ARG A 137 3.78 3.50 4.60
CA ARG A 137 2.58 2.95 5.24
C ARG A 137 2.92 2.23 6.53
N VAL A 138 2.18 2.56 7.59
CA VAL A 138 2.25 1.87 8.89
C VAL A 138 1.65 0.48 8.74
N CYS A 139 2.36 -0.54 9.23
CA CYS A 139 1.88 -1.91 9.24
C CYS A 139 0.85 -2.10 10.36
N ALA A 140 -0.33 -2.58 9.99
CA ALA A 140 -1.40 -2.90 10.93
C ALA A 140 -1.27 -4.36 11.39
N VAL A 141 -1.24 -4.57 12.71
CA VAL A 141 -1.31 -5.90 13.34
C VAL A 141 -2.67 -6.03 14.00
N PRO A 142 -3.55 -6.92 13.51
CA PRO A 142 -4.83 -7.22 14.15
C PRO A 142 -4.63 -7.76 15.57
N ASP A 143 -5.27 -7.14 16.56
CA ASP A 143 -5.33 -7.56 17.98
C ASP A 143 -4.00 -7.69 18.75
N GLY A 144 -2.85 -7.65 18.05
CA GLY A 144 -1.52 -7.71 18.62
C GLY A 144 -0.88 -9.10 18.61
N ASP A 145 -1.49 -10.07 17.92
CA ASP A 145 -1.05 -11.47 17.85
C ASP A 145 0.43 -11.65 17.49
N PHE A 146 0.94 -10.87 16.54
CA PHE A 146 2.35 -10.85 16.16
C PHE A 146 3.29 -10.61 17.34
N PHE A 147 2.92 -9.74 18.28
CA PHE A 147 3.75 -9.46 19.45
C PHE A 147 3.64 -10.55 20.52
N ASP A 148 2.52 -11.24 20.58
CA ASP A 148 2.33 -12.34 21.54
C ASP A 148 3.22 -13.54 21.14
N TYR A 149 3.32 -13.86 19.84
CA TYR A 149 4.28 -14.87 19.36
C TYR A 149 5.75 -14.53 19.63
N ILE A 150 6.11 -13.23 19.59
CA ILE A 150 7.46 -12.79 19.95
C ILE A 150 7.69 -13.00 21.45
N ARG A 151 6.72 -12.63 22.29
CA ARG A 151 6.81 -12.76 23.75
C ARG A 151 6.91 -14.23 24.18
N ASP A 152 6.17 -15.09 23.51
CA ASP A 152 6.15 -16.53 23.76
C ASP A 152 7.40 -17.26 23.23
N GLY A 153 8.30 -16.54 22.55
CA GLY A 153 9.53 -17.09 21.99
C GLY A 153 9.35 -17.91 20.71
N LYS A 154 8.12 -18.08 20.23
CA LYS A 154 7.80 -18.77 18.95
C LYS A 154 8.25 -17.97 17.72
N ALA A 155 8.37 -16.66 17.86
CA ALA A 155 8.84 -15.77 16.79
C ALA A 155 10.04 -14.92 17.23
N SER A 156 10.91 -14.58 16.29
CA SER A 156 12.03 -13.65 16.50
C SER A 156 12.06 -12.58 15.43
N VAL A 157 12.63 -11.42 15.75
CA VAL A 157 12.92 -10.36 14.79
C VAL A 157 14.42 -10.15 14.74
N VAL A 158 14.97 -10.10 13.53
CA VAL A 158 16.38 -9.84 13.29
C VAL A 158 16.49 -8.69 12.29
N THR A 159 17.15 -7.60 12.72
CA THR A 159 17.50 -6.48 11.83
C THR A 159 18.94 -6.63 11.39
N ASP A 160 19.18 -7.04 10.14
CA ASP A 160 20.52 -7.22 9.60
C ASP A 160 20.52 -7.27 8.06
N HIS A 161 21.71 -7.39 7.48
CA HIS A 161 21.94 -7.62 6.07
C HIS A 161 22.33 -9.08 5.81
N ILE A 162 21.73 -9.66 4.77
CA ILE A 162 22.12 -10.95 4.23
C ILE A 162 23.52 -10.80 3.61
N ASP A 163 24.42 -11.72 3.95
CA ASP A 163 25.69 -11.89 3.26
C ASP A 163 25.52 -12.87 2.10
N HIS A 164 25.15 -14.12 2.40
CA HIS A 164 24.82 -15.15 1.41
C HIS A 164 23.86 -16.20 1.97
N PHE A 165 23.39 -17.08 1.10
CA PHE A 165 22.66 -18.30 1.49
C PHE A 165 23.63 -19.48 1.37
N ASP A 166 23.68 -20.29 2.42
CA ASP A 166 24.36 -21.58 2.43
C ASP A 166 23.33 -22.72 2.30
N ALA A 167 23.75 -23.96 2.56
CA ALA A 167 22.94 -25.14 2.30
C ALA A 167 21.68 -25.21 3.19
N ASP A 168 21.77 -24.76 4.43
CA ASP A 168 20.76 -24.94 5.48
C ASP A 168 20.16 -23.63 6.00
N GLY A 169 20.57 -22.47 5.49
CA GLY A 169 20.01 -21.21 5.93
C GLY A 169 20.57 -19.95 5.28
N ILE A 170 20.68 -18.91 6.12
CA ILE A 170 21.07 -17.56 5.73
C ILE A 170 22.20 -17.08 6.65
N GLN A 171 23.36 -16.83 6.05
CA GLN A 171 24.47 -16.16 6.71
C GLN A 171 24.26 -14.64 6.68
N LEU A 172 24.29 -14.00 7.84
CA LEU A 172 24.19 -12.55 7.97
C LEU A 172 25.57 -11.89 8.04
N LYS A 173 25.63 -10.62 7.67
CA LYS A 173 26.88 -9.82 7.71
C LYS A 173 27.41 -9.58 9.12
N SER A 174 26.57 -9.68 10.14
CA SER A 174 27.01 -9.66 11.54
C SER A 174 27.77 -10.92 11.97
N GLY A 175 27.77 -11.97 11.15
CA GLY A 175 28.30 -13.29 11.50
C GLY A 175 27.25 -14.25 12.06
N LYS A 176 26.04 -13.77 12.40
CA LYS A 176 24.94 -14.66 12.83
C LYS A 176 24.43 -15.50 11.65
N HIS A 177 24.21 -16.79 11.89
CA HIS A 177 23.53 -17.69 10.95
C HIS A 177 22.07 -17.89 11.37
N LEU A 178 21.16 -17.88 10.39
CA LEU A 178 19.76 -18.21 10.57
C LEU A 178 19.46 -19.53 9.84
N GLN A 179 19.27 -20.60 10.60
CA GLN A 179 18.77 -21.86 10.05
C GLN A 179 17.38 -21.65 9.44
N ALA A 180 17.17 -22.12 8.22
CA ALA A 180 15.92 -21.92 7.51
C ALA A 180 15.64 -23.13 6.61
N ASP A 181 14.65 -23.94 6.97
CA ASP A 181 14.14 -25.00 6.08
C ASP A 181 13.19 -24.41 5.02
N VAL A 182 12.55 -23.28 5.35
CA VAL A 182 11.71 -22.49 4.45
C VAL A 182 12.07 -21.01 4.53
N VAL A 183 12.26 -20.38 3.38
CA VAL A 183 12.46 -18.93 3.25
C VAL A 183 11.31 -18.31 2.49
N VAL A 184 10.69 -17.27 3.05
CA VAL A 184 9.58 -16.55 2.44
C VAL A 184 10.01 -15.11 2.10
N SER A 185 9.96 -14.74 0.83
CA SER A 185 10.39 -13.43 0.33
C SER A 185 9.28 -12.38 0.38
N ALA A 186 8.95 -11.90 1.58
CA ALA A 186 8.02 -10.79 1.80
C ALA A 186 8.64 -9.39 1.50
N THR A 187 9.36 -9.27 0.38
CA THR A 187 10.23 -8.13 0.04
C THR A 187 9.51 -6.97 -0.69
N GLY A 188 8.18 -7.00 -0.75
CA GLY A 188 7.35 -5.94 -1.32
C GLY A 188 6.94 -6.20 -2.78
N LEU A 189 6.59 -5.12 -3.49
CA LEU A 189 6.06 -5.16 -4.86
C LEU A 189 6.90 -4.27 -5.80
N ASN A 190 6.86 -4.58 -7.09
CA ASN A 190 7.30 -3.66 -8.14
C ASN A 190 6.10 -2.84 -8.61
N LEU A 191 6.29 -1.53 -8.79
CA LEU A 191 5.27 -0.70 -9.42
C LEU A 191 5.16 -1.09 -10.90
N GLN A 192 3.95 -1.44 -11.32
CA GLN A 192 3.64 -1.77 -12.70
C GLN A 192 2.33 -1.10 -13.08
N ILE A 193 2.42 -0.09 -13.94
CA ILE A 193 1.23 0.60 -14.41
C ILE A 193 0.53 -0.20 -15.51
N LEU A 194 -0.79 -0.05 -15.61
CA LEU A 194 -1.64 -0.73 -16.58
C LEU A 194 -1.55 -2.27 -16.52
N GLY A 195 -1.06 -2.82 -15.41
CA GLY A 195 -0.83 -4.26 -15.29
C GLY A 195 0.18 -4.82 -16.32
N GLY A 196 1.05 -3.97 -16.90
CA GLY A 196 2.02 -4.37 -17.93
C GLY A 196 1.48 -4.33 -19.36
N MET A 197 0.24 -3.86 -19.57
CA MET A 197 -0.31 -3.64 -20.91
C MET A 197 0.47 -2.56 -21.67
N GLN A 198 0.62 -2.76 -22.98
CA GLN A 198 1.09 -1.74 -23.92
C GLN A 198 -0.11 -1.07 -24.56
N LEU A 199 -0.09 0.27 -24.67
CA LEU A 199 -1.16 1.05 -25.28
C LEU A 199 -0.72 1.59 -26.64
N SER A 200 -1.67 1.66 -27.58
CA SER A 200 -1.50 2.35 -28.85
C SER A 200 -2.77 3.08 -29.25
N VAL A 201 -2.63 4.24 -29.89
CA VAL A 201 -3.72 4.99 -30.52
C VAL A 201 -3.39 5.12 -32.01
N ASP A 202 -4.32 4.72 -32.88
CA ASP A 202 -4.14 4.74 -34.35
C ASP A 202 -2.83 4.05 -34.81
N GLY A 203 -2.48 2.94 -34.16
CA GLY A 203 -1.26 2.18 -34.45
C GLY A 203 0.03 2.78 -33.90
N GLN A 204 -0.02 3.93 -33.24
CA GLN A 204 1.13 4.56 -32.59
C GLN A 204 1.21 4.17 -31.12
N ALA A 205 2.34 3.60 -30.70
CA ALA A 205 2.57 3.24 -29.30
C ALA A 205 2.56 4.50 -28.40
N ILE A 206 1.92 4.39 -27.24
CA ILE A 206 1.84 5.47 -26.26
C ILE A 206 2.84 5.21 -25.14
N ASP A 207 3.78 6.13 -24.97
CA ASP A 207 4.62 6.17 -23.77
C ASP A 207 3.87 6.86 -22.62
N ILE A 208 3.40 6.05 -21.68
CA ILE A 208 2.63 6.51 -20.53
C ILE A 208 3.43 7.41 -19.58
N THR A 209 4.77 7.32 -19.60
CA THR A 209 5.67 8.11 -18.75
C THR A 209 5.76 9.57 -19.19
N GLN A 210 5.22 9.89 -20.36
CA GLN A 210 5.09 11.24 -20.92
C GLN A 210 3.65 11.76 -20.85
N LYS A 211 2.70 10.96 -20.35
CA LYS A 211 1.30 11.34 -20.22
C LYS A 211 0.97 11.75 -18.79
N MET A 212 -0.05 12.59 -18.65
CA MET A 212 -0.61 12.97 -17.36
C MET A 212 -1.92 12.23 -17.05
N MET A 213 -2.22 12.10 -15.77
CA MET A 213 -3.51 11.58 -15.30
C MET A 213 -4.50 12.73 -15.08
N TYR A 214 -5.61 12.72 -15.83
CA TYR A 214 -6.73 13.65 -15.62
C TYR A 214 -7.68 13.10 -14.56
N LYS A 215 -7.94 13.91 -13.52
CA LYS A 215 -8.68 13.61 -12.29
C LYS A 215 -8.21 12.35 -11.56
N GLY A 216 -7.04 11.81 -11.91
CA GLY A 216 -6.57 10.50 -11.44
C GLY A 216 -7.38 9.32 -11.99
N VAL A 217 -8.12 9.52 -13.09
CA VAL A 217 -9.07 8.54 -13.67
C VAL A 217 -8.86 8.34 -15.17
N LEU A 218 -8.66 9.41 -15.93
CA LEU A 218 -8.42 9.34 -17.38
C LEU A 218 -6.94 9.64 -17.68
N ILE A 219 -6.51 9.35 -18.90
CA ILE A 219 -5.13 9.58 -19.34
C ILE A 219 -5.11 10.56 -20.50
N GLN A 220 -4.20 11.53 -20.43
CA GLN A 220 -4.00 12.56 -21.45
C GLN A 220 -3.91 11.96 -22.86
N ASP A 221 -4.71 12.51 -23.78
CA ASP A 221 -4.77 12.17 -25.21
C ASP A 221 -5.15 10.71 -25.52
N ILE A 222 -5.70 9.96 -24.55
CA ILE A 222 -6.16 8.58 -24.78
C ILE A 222 -7.69 8.56 -24.83
N PRO A 223 -8.29 8.26 -26.00
CA PRO A 223 -9.74 8.21 -26.14
C PRO A 223 -10.35 7.02 -25.42
N ASN A 224 -11.49 7.25 -24.75
CA ASN A 224 -12.33 6.21 -24.16
C ASN A 224 -11.59 5.25 -23.20
N PHE A 225 -10.53 5.73 -22.53
CA PHE A 225 -9.73 4.92 -21.62
C PHE A 225 -9.73 5.52 -20.21
N ALA A 226 -10.11 4.70 -19.23
CA ALA A 226 -10.06 5.04 -17.83
C ALA A 226 -9.12 4.08 -17.09
N TYR A 227 -8.26 4.63 -16.25
CA TYR A 227 -7.37 3.91 -15.35
C TYR A 227 -7.48 4.50 -13.94
N MET A 228 -7.99 3.70 -13.01
CA MET A 228 -8.31 4.15 -11.66
C MET A 228 -7.13 3.88 -10.72
N VAL A 229 -6.58 4.95 -10.13
CA VAL A 229 -5.52 4.86 -9.12
C VAL A 229 -6.10 5.21 -7.76
N GLY A 230 -5.94 4.32 -6.78
CA GLY A 230 -6.41 4.53 -5.41
C GLY A 230 -5.50 5.43 -4.57
N TYR A 231 -5.83 5.57 -3.29
CA TYR A 231 -4.99 6.32 -2.35
C TYR A 231 -3.77 5.54 -1.89
N THR A 232 -2.68 6.27 -1.68
CA THR A 232 -1.45 5.79 -1.05
C THR A 232 -1.45 6.03 0.47
N ASN A 233 -2.19 7.04 0.94
CA ASN A 233 -2.28 7.48 2.33
C ASN A 233 -3.63 7.14 3.02
N ALA A 234 -4.58 6.56 2.29
CA ALA A 234 -5.89 6.12 2.78
C ALA A 234 -6.27 4.79 2.13
N SER A 235 -7.47 4.26 2.38
CA SER A 235 -7.95 3.06 1.68
C SER A 235 -7.91 3.24 0.16
N TRP A 236 -7.46 2.20 -0.56
CA TRP A 236 -7.44 2.19 -2.02
C TRP A 236 -8.86 2.32 -2.60
N THR A 237 -9.79 1.51 -2.09
CA THR A 237 -11.18 1.43 -2.56
C THR A 237 -11.92 2.75 -2.43
N LEU A 238 -11.60 3.55 -1.40
CA LEU A 238 -12.25 4.84 -1.17
C LEU A 238 -12.19 5.79 -2.37
N LYS A 239 -11.07 5.80 -3.10
CA LYS A 239 -10.92 6.60 -4.33
C LYS A 239 -11.50 5.90 -5.55
N VAL A 240 -11.32 4.59 -5.64
CA VAL A 240 -11.82 3.80 -6.77
C VAL A 240 -13.34 3.88 -6.86
N ASP A 241 -14.06 3.85 -5.74
CA ASP A 241 -15.52 3.99 -5.72
C ASP A 241 -15.95 5.33 -6.36
N MET A 242 -15.35 6.45 -5.93
CA MET A 242 -15.65 7.78 -6.49
C MET A 242 -15.24 7.90 -7.96
N ALA A 243 -14.13 7.27 -8.34
CA ALA A 243 -13.66 7.25 -9.73
C ALA A 243 -14.61 6.45 -10.64
N ALA A 244 -15.12 5.32 -10.15
CA ALA A 244 -16.09 4.49 -10.87
C ALA A 244 -17.41 5.24 -11.10
N GLU A 245 -17.94 5.93 -10.07
CA GLU A 245 -19.12 6.78 -10.20
C GLU A 245 -18.91 7.91 -11.24
N TYR A 246 -17.73 8.54 -11.22
CA TYR A 246 -17.37 9.55 -12.23
C TYR A 246 -17.35 8.96 -13.64
N VAL A 247 -16.79 7.77 -13.85
CA VAL A 247 -16.77 7.09 -15.15
C VAL A 247 -18.19 6.77 -15.62
N CYS A 248 -19.08 6.27 -14.75
CA CYS A 248 -20.48 6.03 -15.11
C CYS A 248 -21.18 7.31 -15.58
N ARG A 249 -20.97 8.42 -14.87
CA ARG A 249 -21.51 9.73 -15.25
C ARG A 249 -20.92 10.26 -16.56
N LEU A 250 -19.61 10.06 -16.78
CA LEU A 250 -18.93 10.43 -18.02
C LEU A 250 -19.50 9.67 -19.23
N LEU A 251 -19.75 8.36 -19.06
CA LEU A 251 -20.36 7.52 -20.10
C LEU A 251 -21.81 7.96 -20.40
N ALA A 252 -22.61 8.25 -19.37
CA ALA A 252 -23.96 8.77 -19.56
C ALA A 252 -23.97 10.11 -20.31
N GLU A 253 -23.04 11.02 -20.00
CA GLU A 253 -22.86 12.27 -20.72
C GLU A 253 -22.44 12.03 -22.19
N LYS A 254 -21.52 11.08 -22.43
CA LYS A 254 -21.10 10.69 -23.78
C LYS A 254 -22.30 10.24 -24.63
N ASP A 255 -23.18 9.44 -24.06
CA ASP A 255 -24.37 8.93 -24.73
C ASP A 255 -25.40 10.05 -24.99
N GLN A 256 -25.62 10.94 -24.01
CA GLN A 256 -26.48 12.12 -24.21
C GLN A 256 -25.97 13.03 -25.32
N ARG A 257 -24.66 13.24 -25.40
CA ARG A 257 -24.00 14.04 -26.45
C ARG A 257 -23.92 13.32 -27.80
N ARG A 258 -24.25 12.02 -27.86
CA ARG A 258 -24.04 11.16 -29.03
C ARG A 258 -22.58 11.18 -29.52
N ALA A 259 -21.64 11.35 -28.58
CA ALA A 259 -20.21 11.35 -28.88
C ALA A 259 -19.69 9.91 -29.04
N GLN A 260 -18.84 9.71 -30.05
CA GLN A 260 -18.13 8.44 -30.29
C GLN A 260 -16.93 8.30 -29.35
N SER A 261 -16.24 9.40 -29.07
CA SER A 261 -15.14 9.39 -28.13
C SER A 261 -15.08 10.62 -27.23
N VAL A 262 -14.48 10.41 -26.06
CA VAL A 262 -14.09 11.46 -25.13
C VAL A 262 -12.65 11.22 -24.68
N MET A 263 -11.85 12.27 -24.64
CA MET A 263 -10.47 12.23 -24.14
C MET A 263 -10.11 13.53 -23.43
N PRO A 264 -9.26 13.49 -22.40
CA PRO A 264 -8.76 14.69 -21.77
C PRO A 264 -7.55 15.25 -22.54
N GLU A 265 -7.57 16.54 -22.86
CA GLU A 265 -6.48 17.27 -23.50
C GLU A 265 -5.94 18.35 -22.54
N ALA A 266 -4.62 18.39 -22.38
CA ALA A 266 -3.96 19.35 -21.51
C ALA A 266 -3.50 20.59 -22.28
N SER A 267 -3.59 21.76 -21.65
CA SER A 267 -2.99 22.99 -22.15
C SER A 267 -1.46 22.91 -22.19
N GLN A 268 -0.82 23.68 -23.08
CA GLN A 268 0.64 23.77 -23.12
C GLN A 268 1.21 24.25 -21.77
N GLY A 269 2.29 23.62 -21.32
CA GLY A 269 2.95 23.94 -20.05
C GLY A 269 2.29 23.34 -18.81
N GLU A 270 1.22 22.56 -18.97
CA GLU A 270 0.52 21.91 -17.85
C GLU A 270 1.38 20.86 -17.15
N ALA A 271 2.20 20.13 -17.90
CA ALA A 271 3.02 19.03 -17.38
C ALA A 271 4.11 19.49 -16.41
N MET A 272 4.34 18.66 -15.38
CA MET A 272 5.43 18.75 -14.44
C MET A 272 6.31 17.50 -14.52
N ASP A 273 7.57 17.62 -14.10
CA ASP A 273 8.49 16.47 -14.08
C ASP A 273 8.12 15.44 -12.99
N SER A 274 7.35 15.83 -11.98
CA SER A 274 6.92 14.92 -10.91
C SER A 274 5.88 13.91 -11.42
N SER A 275 6.02 12.66 -10.99
CA SER A 275 5.10 11.55 -11.27
C SER A 275 3.95 11.50 -10.27
N ILE A 276 2.88 10.76 -10.57
CA ILE A 276 1.71 10.59 -9.68
C ILE A 276 2.03 9.95 -8.30
N VAL A 277 3.26 9.46 -8.11
CA VAL A 277 3.73 8.82 -6.88
C VAL A 277 4.84 9.61 -6.16
N SER A 278 5.27 10.77 -6.68
CA SER A 278 6.38 11.56 -6.10
C SER A 278 6.19 11.98 -4.64
N GLY A 279 4.97 11.92 -4.10
CA GLY A 279 4.67 12.20 -2.70
C GLY A 279 5.10 11.11 -1.70
N LEU A 280 5.60 9.96 -2.16
CA LEU A 280 5.99 8.82 -1.31
C LEU A 280 7.51 8.60 -1.29
N ASN A 281 8.04 8.26 -0.11
CA ASN A 281 9.48 8.05 0.08
C ASN A 281 9.93 6.58 0.09
N SER A 282 9.00 5.63 0.03
CA SER A 282 9.30 4.20 0.08
C SER A 282 10.19 3.74 -1.08
N GLY A 283 11.16 2.87 -0.78
CA GLY A 283 12.19 2.47 -1.75
C GLY A 283 11.67 1.86 -3.06
N TYR A 284 10.56 1.12 -3.04
CA TYR A 284 9.96 0.55 -4.26
C TYR A 284 9.33 1.63 -5.16
N VAL A 285 8.77 2.69 -4.57
CA VAL A 285 8.21 3.82 -5.31
C VAL A 285 9.32 4.59 -6.01
N LYS A 286 10.42 4.89 -5.32
CA LYS A 286 11.57 5.59 -5.91
C LYS A 286 12.17 4.85 -7.10
N ARG A 287 12.20 3.51 -7.06
CA ARG A 287 12.65 2.68 -8.19
C ARG A 287 11.67 2.69 -9.37
N GLY A 288 10.36 2.77 -9.09
CA GLY A 288 9.32 2.71 -10.12
C GLY A 288 8.87 4.07 -10.66
N GLU A 289 9.27 5.18 -10.04
CA GLU A 289 8.80 6.53 -10.37
C GLU A 289 9.00 6.91 -11.84
N GLN A 290 10.11 6.49 -12.45
CA GLN A 290 10.39 6.78 -13.86
C GLN A 290 9.44 6.06 -14.83
N ALA A 291 8.79 4.99 -14.38
CA ALA A 291 7.81 4.23 -15.15
C ALA A 291 6.37 4.71 -14.93
N MET A 292 6.16 5.77 -14.14
CA MET A 292 4.84 6.29 -13.80
C MET A 292 4.46 7.51 -14.65
N PRO A 293 3.16 7.76 -14.88
CA PRO A 293 2.66 8.96 -15.52
C PRO A 293 3.05 10.21 -14.74
N ARG A 294 3.15 11.32 -15.47
CA ARG A 294 3.39 12.64 -14.93
C ARG A 294 2.14 13.21 -14.27
N GLN A 295 2.36 14.27 -13.52
CA GLN A 295 1.31 15.13 -12.98
C GLN A 295 1.34 16.49 -13.66
N GLY A 296 0.21 17.19 -13.64
CA GLY A 296 0.12 18.57 -14.07
C GLY A 296 0.06 19.56 -12.92
N ARG A 297 0.10 20.85 -13.27
CA ARG A 297 0.10 21.99 -12.35
C ARG A 297 -1.28 22.27 -11.73
N THR A 298 -2.34 22.06 -12.50
CA THR A 298 -3.71 22.37 -12.07
C THR A 298 -4.37 21.19 -11.37
N LYS A 299 -5.43 21.49 -10.61
CA LYS A 299 -6.15 20.52 -9.79
C LYS A 299 -6.62 19.29 -10.59
N HIS A 300 -7.05 19.47 -11.83
CA HIS A 300 -7.54 18.37 -12.66
C HIS A 300 -6.44 17.45 -13.17
N TRP A 301 -5.19 17.90 -13.25
CA TRP A 301 -4.07 17.08 -13.75
C TRP A 301 -3.16 16.61 -12.62
N MET A 302 -3.48 16.93 -11.37
CA MET A 302 -2.69 16.61 -10.19
C MET A 302 -3.33 15.51 -9.36
N VAL A 303 -2.55 14.47 -9.01
CA VAL A 303 -3.02 13.38 -8.14
C VAL A 303 -2.64 13.72 -6.69
N ALA A 304 -3.47 14.55 -6.06
CA ALA A 304 -3.17 15.12 -4.73
C ALA A 304 -3.25 14.13 -3.55
N HIS A 305 -3.79 12.92 -3.75
CA HIS A 305 -4.07 11.94 -2.68
C HIS A 305 -4.84 12.55 -1.51
N HIS A 306 -5.85 13.39 -1.79
CA HIS A 306 -6.62 14.11 -0.79
C HIS A 306 -8.13 13.85 -0.95
N TYR A 307 -8.70 13.12 0.00
CA TYR A 307 -10.08 12.62 -0.05
C TYR A 307 -11.12 13.67 -0.42
N GLU A 308 -11.19 14.80 0.27
CA GLU A 308 -12.22 15.81 -0.03
C GLU A 308 -11.99 16.50 -1.36
N ASN A 309 -10.73 16.70 -1.75
CA ASN A 309 -10.43 17.40 -2.99
C ASN A 309 -10.86 16.54 -4.17
N ASP A 310 -10.59 15.23 -4.09
CA ASP A 310 -11.02 14.23 -5.06
C ASP A 310 -12.53 14.03 -5.03
N ARG A 311 -13.16 13.94 -3.85
CA ARG A 311 -14.62 13.85 -3.71
C ARG A 311 -15.29 15.02 -4.41
N ASP A 312 -14.86 16.25 -4.13
CA ASP A 312 -15.47 17.44 -4.70
C ASP A 312 -15.18 17.54 -6.21
N MET A 313 -13.99 17.14 -6.66
CA MET A 313 -13.59 17.13 -8.07
C MET A 313 -14.33 16.08 -8.91
N LEU A 314 -14.50 14.86 -8.39
CA LEU A 314 -15.15 13.75 -9.08
C LEU A 314 -16.68 13.87 -9.04
N ASN A 315 -17.24 14.59 -8.06
CA ASN A 315 -18.67 14.88 -8.01
C ASN A 315 -19.09 16.12 -8.81
N ALA A 316 -18.15 16.99 -9.20
CA ALA A 316 -18.44 18.14 -10.04
C ALA A 316 -19.12 17.75 -11.37
N PRO A 317 -19.82 18.67 -12.06
CA PRO A 317 -20.36 18.41 -13.39
C PRO A 317 -19.31 17.83 -14.36
N ILE A 318 -19.75 16.98 -15.30
CA ILE A 318 -18.85 16.34 -16.27
C ILE A 318 -18.27 17.36 -17.25
N ALA A 319 -19.05 18.38 -17.62
CA ALA A 319 -18.61 19.41 -18.54
C ALA A 319 -17.33 20.11 -18.02
N ASP A 320 -16.25 19.96 -18.77
CA ASP A 320 -14.93 20.51 -18.47
C ASP A 320 -14.24 20.89 -19.79
N PRO A 321 -13.66 22.09 -19.93
CA PRO A 321 -12.93 22.49 -21.14
C PRO A 321 -11.78 21.55 -21.51
N ALA A 322 -11.21 20.82 -20.55
CA ALA A 322 -10.17 19.83 -20.82
C ALA A 322 -10.69 18.55 -21.48
N LEU A 323 -12.02 18.31 -21.54
CA LEU A 323 -12.59 17.14 -22.20
C LEU A 323 -12.94 17.46 -23.66
N ARG A 324 -12.22 16.83 -24.59
CA ARG A 324 -12.54 16.84 -26.00
C ARG A 324 -13.52 15.72 -26.32
N TRP A 325 -14.63 16.09 -26.96
CA TRP A 325 -15.68 15.19 -27.43
C TRP A 325 -15.59 15.09 -28.95
N VAL A 326 -15.57 13.86 -29.48
CA VAL A 326 -15.59 13.60 -30.93
C VAL A 326 -16.90 12.88 -31.25
N SER A 327 -17.64 13.41 -32.23
CA SER A 327 -18.89 12.83 -32.74
C SER A 327 -18.65 11.95 -33.97
#